data_AF-A0A382MUE0-F1
#
_entry.id   AF-A0A382MUE0-F1
#
_cell.length_a   1.000
_cell.length_b   1.000
_cell.length_c   1.000
_cell.angle_alpha   90.00
_cell.angle_beta   90.00
_cell.angle_gamma   90.00
#
_symmetry.space_group_name_H-M   'P 1'
#
loop_
_entity.id
_entity.type
_entity.pdbx_description
1 polymer ?
#
loop_
_entity_poly.entity_id
_entity_poly.type
_entity_poly.pdbx_seq_one_letter_code
_entity_poly.pdbx_strand_id
1 'polypeptide(L)'
;MAPSLGNFSLWLSLFFAIFQFFTSRKNNKLKFITISVNGLLISSLISFFLLMYAHIISDFSVLNVFQNSHTTKPLLYKISGVWG
;
A
#
# COMPACT_ATOMS: atom_id res chain seq x y z
N MET A 1 8.20 -12.74 -3.61
CA MET A 1 8.14 -12.49 -2.14
C MET A 1 7.72 -11.05 -1.82
N ALA A 2 8.18 -10.03 -2.56
CA ALA A 2 7.72 -8.66 -2.36
C ALA A 2 6.18 -8.48 -2.53
N PRO A 3 5.51 -9.09 -3.53
CA PRO A 3 4.06 -8.95 -3.69
C PRO A 3 3.23 -9.47 -2.51
N SER A 4 3.60 -10.63 -1.96
CA SER A 4 2.90 -11.22 -0.81
C SER A 4 3.03 -10.35 0.45
N LEU A 5 4.20 -9.73 0.66
CA LEU A 5 4.44 -8.82 1.77
C LEU A 5 3.64 -7.51 1.60
N GLY A 6 3.57 -6.99 0.38
CA GLY A 6 2.75 -5.82 0.03
C GLY A 6 1.26 -6.07 0.27
N ASN A 7 0.76 -7.24 -0.11
CA ASN A 7 -0.63 -7.65 0.14
C ASN A 7 -0.92 -7.77 1.66
N PHE A 8 -0.03 -8.41 2.42
CA PHE A 8 -0.16 -8.47 3.88
C PHE A 8 -0.22 -7.07 4.51
N SER A 9 0.61 -6.15 4.03
CA SER A 9 0.61 -4.76 4.50
C SER A 9 -0.72 -4.04 4.19
N LEU A 10 -1.36 -4.32 3.04
CA LEU A 10 -2.70 -3.81 2.72
C LEU A 10 -3.76 -4.34 3.69
N TRP A 11 -3.77 -5.65 3.94
CA TRP A 11 -4.68 -6.24 4.91
C TRP A 11 -4.53 -5.62 6.30
N LEU A 12 -3.29 -5.34 6.71
CA LEU A 12 -3.01 -4.65 7.97
C LEU A 12 -3.55 -3.20 7.96
N SER A 13 -3.41 -2.47 6.85
CA SER A 13 -3.95 -1.12 6.72
C SER A 13 -5.48 -1.09 6.83
N LEU A 14 -6.15 -2.10 6.24
CA LEU A 14 -7.60 -2.26 6.29
C LEU A 14 -8.05 -2.58 7.73
N PHE A 15 -7.31 -3.40 8.45
CA PHE A 15 -7.56 -3.65 9.87
C PHE A 15 -7.47 -2.36 10.70
N PHE A 16 -6.43 -1.55 10.51
CA PHE A 16 -6.31 -0.26 11.19
C PHE A 16 -7.42 0.73 10.81
N ALA A 17 -7.89 0.72 9.55
CA ALA A 17 -9.00 1.57 9.10
C ALA A 17 -10.32 1.22 9.81
N ILE A 18 -10.64 -0.07 9.89
CA ILE A 18 -11.82 -0.57 10.59
C ILE A 18 -11.72 -0.23 12.08
N PHE A 19 -10.56 -0.49 12.68
CA PHE A 19 -10.31 -0.18 14.09
C PHE A 19 -10.42 1.33 14.39
N GLN A 20 -9.94 2.18 13.48
CA GLN A 20 -10.09 3.64 13.57
C GLN A 20 -11.56 4.06 13.48
N PHE A 21 -12.36 3.45 12.59
CA PHE A 21 -13.79 3.74 12.46
C PHE A 21 -14.55 3.47 13.76
N PHE A 22 -14.29 2.33 14.42
CA PHE A 22 -14.90 2.00 15.70
C PHE A 22 -14.40 2.90 16.84
N THR A 23 -13.10 3.17 16.89
CA THR A 23 -12.47 4.00 17.93
C THR A 23 -12.98 5.45 17.85
N SER A 24 -13.10 6.00 16.64
CA SER A 24 -13.62 7.34 16.40
C SER A 24 -15.09 7.50 16.81
N ARG A 25 -15.88 6.41 16.77
CA ARG A 25 -17.30 6.45 17.09
C ARG A 25 -17.59 6.35 18.59
N LYS A 26 -16.70 5.71 19.37
CA LYS A 26 -16.98 5.34 20.77
C LYS A 26 -16.17 6.10 21.83
N ASN A 27 -15.14 6.89 21.51
CA ASN A 27 -14.20 7.35 22.54
C ASN A 27 -13.60 8.77 22.35
N ASN A 28 -13.47 9.50 23.47
CA ASN A 28 -12.62 10.70 23.63
C ASN A 28 -11.13 10.38 23.86
N LYS A 29 -10.72 9.11 23.81
CA LYS A 29 -9.34 8.68 24.09
C LYS A 29 -8.44 8.94 22.87
N LEU A 30 -7.91 10.16 22.79
CA LEU A 30 -7.01 10.62 21.70
C LEU A 30 -5.84 9.65 21.42
N LYS A 31 -5.29 8.99 22.45
CA LYS A 31 -4.17 8.04 22.30
C LYS A 31 -4.48 6.83 21.42
N PHE A 32 -5.70 6.29 21.45
CA PHE A 32 -6.06 5.15 20.60
C PHE A 32 -6.27 5.57 19.14
N ILE A 33 -6.78 6.79 18.94
CA ILE A 33 -6.93 7.38 17.61
C ILE A 33 -5.57 7.60 16.97
N THR A 34 -4.61 8.19 17.68
CA THR A 34 -3.26 8.45 17.13
C THR A 34 -2.52 7.17 16.75
N ILE A 35 -2.62 6.11 17.57
CA ILE A 35 -2.02 4.81 17.25
C ILE A 35 -2.61 4.22 15.97
N SER A 36 -3.94 4.26 15.84
CA SER A 36 -4.64 3.69 14.69
C SER A 36 -4.33 4.44 13.40
N VAL A 37 -4.29 5.77 13.46
CA VAL A 37 -3.95 6.63 12.31
C VAL A 37 -2.50 6.41 11.88
N ASN A 38 -1.56 6.39 12.83
CA ASN A 38 -0.15 6.15 12.51
C ASN A 38 0.05 4.74 11.92
N GLY A 39 -0.61 3.71 12.47
CA GLY A 39 -0.57 2.36 11.94
C GLY A 39 -1.11 2.26 10.51
N LEU A 40 -2.22 2.93 10.22
CA LEU A 40 -2.79 3.02 8.87
C LEU A 40 -1.84 3.71 7.89
N LEU A 41 -1.25 4.84 8.28
CA LEU A 41 -0.36 5.61 7.42
C LEU A 41 0.91 4.81 7.09
N ILE A 42 1.53 4.17 8.09
CA ILE A 42 2.76 3.40 7.89
C ILE A 42 2.50 2.16 7.02
N SER A 43 1.44 1.40 7.30
CA SER A 43 1.11 0.20 6.52
C SER A 43 0.73 0.51 5.07
N SER A 44 -0.04 1.57 4.83
CA SER A 44 -0.39 1.97 3.45
C SER A 44 0.82 2.45 2.66
N LEU A 45 1.72 3.25 3.27
CA LEU A 45 2.97 3.67 2.63
C LEU A 45 3.87 2.49 2.30
N ILE A 46 4.05 1.55 3.23
CA ILE A 46 4.85 0.35 3.00
C ILE A 46 4.29 -0.42 1.81
N SER A 47 2.99 -0.70 1.77
CA SER A 47 2.38 -1.39 0.63
C SER A 47 2.62 -0.66 -0.69
N PHE A 48 2.44 0.66 -0.71
CA PHE A 48 2.64 1.48 -1.89
C PHE A 48 4.08 1.42 -2.42
N PHE A 49 5.09 1.50 -1.55
CA PHE A 49 6.48 1.37 -1.96
C PHE A 49 6.84 -0.03 -2.44
N LEU A 50 6.27 -1.09 -1.85
CA LEU A 50 6.44 -2.46 -2.35
C LEU A 50 5.83 -2.64 -3.74
N LEU A 51 4.69 -2.04 -4.02
CA LEU A 51 4.08 -2.06 -5.35
C LEU A 51 4.96 -1.30 -6.35
N MET A 52 5.47 -0.12 -5.99
CA MET A 52 6.40 0.65 -6.82
C MET A 52 7.66 -0.16 -7.14
N TYR A 53 8.23 -0.85 -6.15
CA TYR A 53 9.38 -1.73 -6.34
C TYR A 53 9.09 -2.87 -7.34
N ALA A 54 7.89 -3.46 -7.26
CA ALA A 54 7.46 -4.49 -8.21
C ALA A 54 7.37 -3.94 -9.66
N HIS A 55 6.90 -2.70 -9.85
CA HIS A 55 6.90 -2.02 -11.15
C HIS A 55 8.32 -1.72 -11.68
N ILE A 56 9.25 -1.34 -10.80
CA ILE A 56 10.65 -1.06 -11.19
C ILE A 56 11.34 -2.34 -11.67
N ILE A 57 11.19 -3.43 -10.92
CA ILE A 57 11.78 -4.74 -11.25
C ILE A 57 11.00 -5.48 -12.34
N SER A 58 9.83 -4.97 -12.72
CA SER A 58 8.95 -5.61 -13.70
C SER A 58 8.56 -7.04 -13.27
N ASP A 59 8.16 -7.19 -12.01
CA ASP A 59 7.67 -8.46 -11.46
C ASP A 59 6.29 -8.81 -12.05
N PHE A 60 6.29 -9.67 -13.08
CA PHE A 60 5.10 -10.07 -13.82
C PHE A 60 4.17 -11.03 -13.08
N SER A 61 4.51 -11.45 -11.86
CA SER A 61 3.57 -12.20 -11.01
C SER A 61 2.35 -11.36 -10.61
N VAL A 62 2.48 -10.03 -10.65
CA VAL A 62 1.40 -9.09 -10.40
C VAL A 62 0.78 -8.67 -11.73
N LEU A 63 -0.50 -9.00 -11.91
CA LEU A 63 -1.24 -8.70 -13.15
C LEU A 63 -1.23 -7.20 -13.50
N ASN A 64 -1.29 -6.31 -12.50
CA ASN A 64 -1.18 -4.86 -12.70
C ASN A 64 0.18 -4.45 -13.31
N VAL A 65 1.27 -5.06 -12.83
CA VAL A 65 2.62 -4.82 -13.36
C VAL A 65 2.72 -5.34 -14.78
N PHE A 66 2.19 -6.53 -15.05
CA PHE A 66 2.18 -7.13 -16.39
C PHE A 66 1.44 -6.27 -17.41
N GLN A 67 0.25 -5.76 -17.07
CA GLN A 67 -0.55 -4.94 -17.99
C GLN A 67 0.07 -3.56 -18.26
N ASN A 68 0.77 -2.98 -17.28
CA ASN A 68 1.26 -1.60 -17.38
C ASN A 68 2.76 -1.49 -17.72
N SER A 69 3.50 -2.60 -17.76
CA SER A 69 4.92 -2.63 -18.08
C SER A 69 5.16 -2.93 -19.56
N HIS A 70 5.76 -1.98 -20.28
CA HIS A 70 6.31 -2.21 -21.62
C HIS A 70 7.82 -1.97 -21.60
N THR A 71 8.57 -2.76 -22.37
CA THR A 71 10.04 -2.78 -22.39
C THR A 71 10.67 -1.45 -22.80
N THR A 72 9.97 -0.65 -23.60
CA THR A 72 10.42 0.66 -24.12
C THR A 72 10.05 1.84 -23.24
N LYS A 73 9.33 1.64 -22.12
CA LYS A 73 8.93 2.74 -21.23
C LYS A 73 10.11 3.25 -20.41
N PRO A 74 10.39 4.57 -20.39
CA PRO A 74 11.39 5.16 -19.48
C PRO A 74 11.06 4.86 -18.01
N LEU A 75 12.06 4.80 -17.14
CA LEU A 75 11.88 4.46 -15.71
C LEU A 75 10.84 5.36 -15.01
N LEU A 76 10.83 6.66 -15.31
CA LEU A 76 9.84 7.60 -14.77
C LEU A 76 8.40 7.18 -15.09
N TYR A 77 8.15 6.66 -16.30
CA TYR A 77 6.81 6.19 -16.69
C TYR A 77 6.43 4.87 -16.03
N LYS A 78 7.42 4.03 -15.66
CA LYS A 78 7.15 2.81 -14.86
C LYS A 78 6.72 3.16 -13.44
N ILE A 79 7.28 4.23 -12.87
CA ILE A 79 6.95 4.71 -11.51
C ILE A 79 5.62 5.49 -11.52
N SER A 80 5.37 6.32 -12.54
CA SER A 80 4.11 7.07 -12.62
C SER A 80 2.89 6.17 -12.84
N GLY A 81 3.05 5.08 -13.60
CA GLY A 81 1.99 4.08 -13.83
C GLY A 81 1.59 3.27 -12.59
N VAL A 82 2.25 3.47 -11.44
CA VAL A 82 1.80 2.90 -10.15
C VAL A 82 0.51 3.57 -9.67
N TRP A 83 0.26 4.81 -10.09
CA TRP A 83 -0.89 5.62 -9.66
C TRP A 83 -2.12 5.50 -10.60
N GLY A 84 -1.96 4.87 -11.77
CA GLY A 84 -2.96 4.79 -12.84
C GLY A 84 -2.31 4.64 -14.21
#